data_AF-A0A7C2U8I3-F1
#
_entry.id   AF-A0A7C2U8I3-F1
#
_cell.length_a   1.000
_cell.length_b   1.000
_cell.length_c   1.000
_cell.angle_alpha   90.00
_cell.angle_beta   90.00
_cell.angle_gamma   90.00
#
_symmetry.space_group_name_H-M   'P 1'
#
loop_
_entity.id
_entity.type
_entity.pdbx_description
1 polymer ?
#
loop_
_entity_poly.entity_id
_entity_poly.type
_entity_poly.pdbx_seq_one_letter_code
_entity_poly.pdbx_strand_id
1 'polypeptide(L)'
;MRAVNRPVSWWGWHWSPPVPMSIVEIIRAGSMSSRLAALLWLGMERGASIIVAAEPPSAGKTTTLTALLAFTPPETVAYFTQGVGETFAVPPLSDSHPTYILINELSDHLPVYTWGDYARRAFELLSQGYSLASTMHADRVEEVLGQLEGELGIPPSHLSRLTFIVPLK
;
A
#
# COMPACT_ATOMS: atom_id res chain seq x y z
N MET A 1 9.61 6.06 -10.04
CA MET A 1 8.93 4.76 -10.13
C MET A 1 8.39 4.54 -11.54
N ARG A 2 8.52 3.33 -12.07
CA ARG A 2 8.01 2.89 -13.38
C ARG A 2 6.88 1.89 -13.19
N ALA A 3 5.66 2.28 -13.57
CA ALA A 3 4.52 1.37 -13.57
C ALA A 3 4.61 0.36 -14.73
N VAL A 4 4.37 -0.92 -14.45
CA VAL A 4 4.38 -1.99 -15.48
C VAL A 4 2.99 -2.40 -15.96
N ASN A 5 1.95 -1.94 -15.26
CA ASN A 5 0.56 -2.07 -15.67
C ASN A 5 -0.23 -0.82 -15.27
N ARG A 6 -1.50 -0.75 -15.69
CA ARG A 6 -2.36 0.39 -15.38
C ARG A 6 -3.06 0.18 -14.03
N PRO A 7 -3.16 1.23 -13.19
CA PRO A 7 -3.97 1.16 -11.99
C PRO A 7 -5.45 0.98 -12.34
N VAL A 8 -6.12 0.06 -11.66
CA VAL A 8 -7.58 -0.06 -11.69
C VAL A 8 -8.12 0.54 -10.41
N SER A 9 -8.92 1.61 -10.55
CA SER A 9 -9.57 2.28 -9.42
C SER A 9 -8.63 2.55 -8.24
N TRP A 10 -7.43 3.10 -8.51
CA TRP A 10 -6.44 3.40 -7.45
C TRP A 10 -7.02 4.30 -6.36
N TRP A 11 -7.84 5.26 -6.76
CA TRP A 11 -8.56 6.18 -5.88
C TRP A 11 -9.93 5.64 -5.43
N GLY A 12 -10.26 4.39 -5.72
CA GLY A 12 -11.63 3.90 -5.58
C GLY A 12 -12.57 4.49 -6.64
N TRP A 13 -13.87 4.52 -6.34
CA TRP A 13 -14.89 5.00 -7.28
C TRP A 13 -15.07 6.52 -7.20
N HIS A 14 -14.71 7.23 -8.27
CA HIS A 14 -14.88 8.69 -8.39
C HIS A 14 -15.29 9.10 -9.80
N TRP A 15 -16.14 10.14 -9.90
CA TRP A 15 -16.51 10.77 -11.17
C TRP A 15 -15.32 11.43 -11.88
N SER A 16 -14.40 12.00 -11.09
CA SER A 16 -13.13 12.54 -11.56
C SER A 16 -12.06 12.14 -10.55
N PRO A 17 -10.90 11.60 -10.99
CA PRO A 17 -9.80 11.31 -10.08
C PRO A 17 -9.37 12.58 -9.34
N PRO A 18 -9.03 12.49 -8.05
CA PRO A 18 -8.51 13.63 -7.30
C PRO A 18 -7.12 14.03 -7.82
N VAL A 19 -6.77 15.30 -7.61
CA VAL A 19 -5.38 15.75 -7.79
C VAL A 19 -4.56 15.21 -6.62
N PRO A 20 -3.50 14.40 -6.85
CA PRO A 20 -2.69 13.87 -5.77
C PRO A 20 -2.00 14.99 -5.00
N MET A 21 -2.04 14.92 -3.66
CA MET A 21 -1.25 15.83 -2.82
C MET A 21 0.19 15.35 -2.72
N SER A 22 1.12 16.30 -2.70
CA SER A 22 2.51 16.07 -2.34
C SER A 22 2.67 15.89 -0.83
N ILE A 23 3.77 15.24 -0.42
CA ILE A 23 4.07 15.08 1.01
C ILE A 23 4.25 16.43 1.73
N VAL A 24 4.74 17.46 1.02
CA VAL A 24 4.89 18.82 1.57
C VAL A 24 3.53 19.44 1.87
N GLU A 25 2.54 19.24 1.01
CA GLU A 25 1.18 19.72 1.25
C GLU A 25 0.52 18.99 2.41
N ILE A 26 0.72 17.67 2.55
CA ILE A 26 0.25 16.89 3.70
C ILE A 26 0.88 17.41 5.00
N ILE A 27 2.18 17.71 5.00
CA ILE A 27 2.87 18.29 6.16
C ILE A 27 2.32 19.68 6.50
N ARG A 28 2.12 20.53 5.49
CA ARG A 28 1.55 21.88 5.68
C ARG A 28 0.11 21.85 6.18
N ALA A 29 -0.68 20.87 5.76
CA ALA A 29 -2.04 20.66 6.24
C ALA A 29 -2.10 20.18 7.71
N GLY A 30 -0.96 19.78 8.30
CA GLY A 30 -0.87 19.29 9.68
C GLY A 30 -1.23 17.82 9.86
N SER A 31 -1.55 17.10 8.78
CA SER A 31 -1.91 15.67 8.83
C SER A 31 -0.72 14.75 9.12
N MET A 32 0.52 15.22 8.87
CA MET A 32 1.74 14.48 9.19
C MET A 32 2.87 15.43 9.60
N SER A 33 3.63 15.09 10.63
CA SER A 33 4.81 15.87 10.99
C SER A 33 5.97 15.61 10.01
N SER A 34 6.82 16.62 9.79
CA SER A 34 8.04 16.47 8.98
C SER A 34 8.98 15.38 9.51
N ARG A 35 9.04 15.18 10.83
CA ARG A 35 9.81 14.11 11.46
C ARG A 35 9.30 12.73 11.09
N LEU A 36 7.98 12.53 11.11
CA LEU A 36 7.38 11.25 10.69
C LEU A 36 7.58 11.02 9.19
N ALA A 37 7.39 12.06 8.37
CA ALA A 37 7.66 11.96 6.94
C ALA A 37 9.12 11.58 6.64
N ALA A 38 10.08 12.14 7.37
CA ALA A 38 11.50 11.79 7.23
C ALA A 38 11.79 10.33 7.65
N LEU A 39 11.16 9.83 8.73
CA LEU A 39 11.28 8.42 9.12
C LEU A 39 10.74 7.49 8.03
N LEU A 40 9.55 7.80 7.50
CA LEU A 40 8.94 7.03 6.43
C LEU A 40 9.80 7.07 5.16
N TRP A 41 10.37 8.23 4.81
CA TRP A 41 11.28 8.35 3.69
C TRP A 41 12.46 7.37 3.81
N LEU A 42 13.17 7.34 4.95
CA LEU A 42 14.30 6.43 5.14
C LEU A 42 13.94 4.94 4.94
N GLY A 43 12.71 4.55 5.27
CA GLY A 43 12.22 3.20 5.02
C GLY A 43 11.83 2.99 3.55
N MET A 44 11.05 3.92 2.97
CA MET A 44 10.59 3.83 1.58
C MET A 44 11.75 3.82 0.57
N GLU A 45 12.83 4.57 0.85
CA GLU A 45 14.08 4.54 0.06
C GLU A 45 14.70 3.13 0.00
N ARG A 46 14.48 2.32 1.03
CA ARG A 46 14.96 0.93 1.15
C ARG A 46 13.90 -0.12 0.78
N GLY A 47 12.77 0.28 0.20
CA GLY A 47 11.71 -0.64 -0.20
C GLY A 47 10.83 -1.13 0.95
N ALA A 48 10.69 -0.35 2.03
CA ALA A 48 9.80 -0.70 3.14
C ALA A 48 8.35 -0.94 2.66
N SER A 49 7.75 -2.01 3.16
CA SER A 49 6.33 -2.30 2.92
C SER A 49 5.45 -1.57 3.93
N ILE A 50 4.35 -0.99 3.46
CA ILE A 50 3.53 -0.06 4.23
C ILE A 50 2.03 -0.29 4.03
N ILE A 51 1.26 -0.21 5.11
CA ILE A 51 -0.21 -0.11 5.09
C ILE A 51 -0.61 1.23 5.71
N VAL A 52 -1.38 2.03 4.96
CA VAL A 52 -2.02 3.25 5.49
C VAL A 52 -3.47 2.92 5.85
N ALA A 53 -3.80 3.01 7.13
CA ALA A 53 -5.08 2.59 7.67
C ALA A 53 -5.91 3.79 8.15
N ALA A 54 -7.22 3.71 8.01
CA ALA A 54 -8.18 4.65 8.59
C ALA A 54 -9.59 4.06 8.46
N GLU A 55 -10.40 4.20 9.52
CA GLU A 55 -11.78 3.71 9.53
C GLU A 55 -12.67 4.43 8.50
N PRO A 56 -12.73 5.78 8.45
CA PRO A 56 -13.67 6.44 7.56
C PRO A 56 -13.27 6.31 6.08
N PRO A 57 -14.24 6.09 5.18
CA PRO A 57 -14.05 6.39 3.77
C PRO A 57 -13.61 7.85 3.58
N SER A 58 -12.77 8.13 2.58
CA SER A 58 -12.27 9.49 2.29
C SER A 58 -11.42 10.14 3.40
N ALA A 59 -10.91 9.37 4.37
CA ALA A 59 -9.99 9.87 5.41
C ALA A 59 -8.57 10.23 4.90
N GLY A 60 -8.31 10.16 3.58
CA GLY A 60 -7.02 10.50 3.00
C GLY A 60 -5.99 9.36 2.96
N LYS A 61 -6.42 8.09 3.13
CA LYS A 61 -5.54 6.90 3.04
C LYS A 61 -4.75 6.85 1.74
N THR A 62 -5.45 6.83 0.60
CA THR A 62 -4.85 6.76 -0.73
C THR A 62 -4.03 8.01 -1.04
N THR A 63 -4.47 9.19 -0.58
CA THR A 63 -3.73 10.45 -0.74
C THR A 63 -2.38 10.37 -0.03
N THR A 64 -2.38 9.92 1.22
CA THR A 64 -1.16 9.76 2.03
C THR A 64 -0.25 8.68 1.44
N LEU A 65 -0.80 7.52 1.08
CA LEU A 65 -0.04 6.44 0.44
C LEU A 65 0.64 6.92 -0.85
N THR A 66 -0.12 7.59 -1.73
CA THR A 66 0.40 8.10 -3.01
C THR A 66 1.51 9.12 -2.81
N ALA A 67 1.36 10.02 -1.83
CA ALA A 67 2.40 10.99 -1.49
C ALA A 67 3.69 10.31 -0.98
N LEU A 68 3.56 9.24 -0.17
CA LEU A 68 4.69 8.49 0.37
C LEU A 68 5.42 7.67 -0.71
N LEU A 69 4.73 7.21 -1.76
CA LEU A 69 5.37 6.51 -2.88
C LEU A 69 6.40 7.39 -3.61
N ALA A 70 6.31 8.72 -3.49
CA ALA A 70 7.32 9.65 -4.02
C ALA A 70 8.69 9.54 -3.32
N PHE A 71 8.76 8.91 -2.14
CA PHE A 71 10.00 8.63 -1.43
C PHE A 71 10.73 7.36 -1.89
N THR A 72 10.10 6.56 -2.75
CA THR A 72 10.76 5.38 -3.33
C THR A 72 11.85 5.78 -4.31
N PRO A 73 12.91 4.96 -4.51
CA PRO A 73 13.91 5.22 -5.53
C PRO A 73 13.28 5.43 -6.92
N PRO A 74 13.84 6.29 -7.78
CA PRO A 74 13.27 6.56 -9.10
C PRO A 74 13.12 5.29 -9.95
N GLU A 75 13.99 4.29 -9.71
CA GLU A 75 14.09 3.06 -10.49
C GLU A 75 13.10 1.99 -10.03
N THR A 76 12.39 2.26 -8.93
CA THR A 76 11.37 1.39 -8.36
C THR A 76 10.35 0.98 -9.42
N VAL A 77 10.01 -0.30 -9.46
CA VAL A 77 8.95 -0.83 -10.32
C VAL A 77 7.65 -0.91 -9.53
N ALA A 78 6.53 -0.53 -10.16
CA ALA A 78 5.20 -0.65 -9.58
C ALA A 78 4.30 -1.56 -10.39
N TYR A 79 3.72 -2.55 -9.69
CA TYR A 79 2.66 -3.42 -10.17
C TYR A 79 1.38 -3.15 -9.39
N PHE A 80 0.33 -2.72 -10.06
CA PHE A 80 -0.98 -2.46 -9.46
C PHE A 80 -1.86 -3.70 -9.50
N THR A 81 -2.43 -4.09 -8.37
CA THR A 81 -3.43 -5.15 -8.36
C THR A 81 -4.71 -4.72 -9.08
N GLN A 82 -5.42 -5.69 -9.66
CA GLN A 82 -6.61 -5.48 -10.48
C GLN A 82 -7.91 -5.95 -9.80
N GLY A 83 -7.81 -6.55 -8.60
CA GLY A 83 -8.93 -7.15 -7.88
C GLY A 83 -9.31 -8.54 -8.42
N VAL A 84 -10.59 -8.80 -8.65
CA VAL A 84 -11.09 -10.07 -9.17
C VAL A 84 -10.51 -10.33 -10.56
N GLY A 85 -9.89 -11.50 -10.73
CA GLY A 85 -9.18 -11.88 -11.96
C GLY A 85 -7.70 -11.48 -11.97
N GLU A 86 -7.16 -10.98 -10.85
CA GLU A 86 -5.73 -10.73 -10.69
C GLU A 86 -4.91 -12.01 -10.92
N THR A 87 -3.87 -11.90 -11.75
CA THR A 87 -3.01 -13.02 -12.14
C THR A 87 -1.63 -12.98 -11.49
N PHE A 88 -1.29 -11.85 -10.86
CA PHE A 88 0.02 -11.53 -10.32
C PHE A 88 1.14 -11.77 -11.34
N ALA A 89 0.98 -11.22 -12.55
CA ALA A 89 2.00 -11.18 -13.59
C ALA A 89 3.12 -10.16 -13.23
N VAL A 90 3.65 -10.27 -12.00
CA VAL A 90 4.66 -9.39 -11.44
C VAL A 90 6.01 -9.63 -12.14
N PRO A 91 6.78 -8.56 -12.43
CA PRO A 91 8.14 -8.71 -12.93
C PRO A 91 9.02 -9.46 -11.92
N PRO A 92 10.05 -10.18 -12.37
CA PRO A 92 11.00 -10.83 -11.45
C PRO A 92 11.70 -9.79 -10.57
N LEU A 93 12.13 -10.24 -9.38
CA LEU A 93 12.91 -9.42 -8.45
C LEU A 93 14.22 -8.95 -9.08
N SER A 94 14.66 -7.79 -8.62
CA SER A 94 15.94 -7.19 -8.98
C SER A 94 16.66 -6.74 -7.72
N ASP A 95 17.98 -6.95 -7.68
CA ASP A 95 18.82 -6.46 -6.59
C ASP A 95 19.07 -4.94 -6.68
N SER A 96 18.80 -4.33 -7.84
CA SER A 96 19.11 -2.91 -8.08
C SER A 96 17.97 -1.96 -7.70
N HIS A 97 16.74 -2.47 -7.55
CA HIS A 97 15.57 -1.65 -7.23
C HIS A 97 14.46 -2.49 -6.59
N PRO A 98 13.63 -1.91 -5.70
CA PRO A 98 12.45 -2.60 -5.21
C PRO A 98 11.39 -2.76 -6.31
N THR A 99 10.57 -3.80 -6.17
CA THR A 99 9.34 -3.98 -6.96
C THR A 99 8.17 -3.96 -5.99
N TYR A 100 7.32 -2.94 -6.11
CA TYR A 100 6.15 -2.74 -5.26
C TYR A 100 4.91 -3.38 -5.88
N ILE A 101 4.23 -4.19 -5.07
CA ILE A 101 2.84 -4.59 -5.26
C ILE A 101 1.98 -3.50 -4.63
N LEU A 102 1.30 -2.74 -5.47
CA LEU A 102 0.45 -1.62 -5.09
C LEU A 102 -1.00 -2.08 -5.06
N ILE A 103 -1.56 -2.10 -3.85
CA ILE A 103 -2.95 -2.45 -3.60
C ILE A 103 -3.70 -1.17 -3.29
N ASN A 104 -4.77 -0.91 -4.04
CA ASN A 104 -5.63 0.25 -3.81
C ASN A 104 -6.27 0.19 -2.42
N GLU A 105 -6.87 -0.95 -2.08
CA GLU A 105 -7.47 -1.22 -0.78
C GLU A 105 -7.51 -2.73 -0.52
N LEU A 106 -7.17 -3.12 0.71
CA LEU A 106 -7.39 -4.46 1.25
C LEU A 106 -8.79 -4.50 1.88
N SER A 107 -9.80 -4.86 1.10
CA SER A 107 -11.18 -5.06 1.56
C SER A 107 -11.99 -5.87 0.54
N ASP A 108 -13.10 -6.46 0.98
CA ASP A 108 -14.06 -7.18 0.11
C ASP A 108 -15.13 -6.29 -0.52
N HIS A 109 -15.05 -4.98 -0.32
CA HIS A 109 -16.14 -4.05 -0.59
C HIS A 109 -16.41 -3.85 -2.09
N LEU A 110 -15.38 -3.97 -2.94
CA LEU A 110 -15.51 -3.80 -4.39
C LEU A 110 -14.72 -4.87 -5.16
N PRO A 111 -15.18 -5.30 -6.35
CA PRO A 111 -14.45 -6.28 -7.17
C PRO A 111 -13.05 -5.82 -7.63
N VAL A 112 -12.78 -4.52 -7.59
CA VAL A 112 -11.48 -3.93 -7.96
C VAL A 112 -10.49 -3.89 -6.79
N TYR A 113 -10.95 -4.25 -5.59
CA TYR A 113 -10.13 -4.33 -4.38
C TYR A 113 -9.56 -5.73 -4.19
N THR A 114 -8.50 -5.81 -3.38
CA THR A 114 -7.76 -7.06 -3.20
C THR A 114 -8.15 -7.69 -1.86
N TRP A 115 -8.79 -8.85 -1.91
CA TRP A 115 -9.20 -9.60 -0.72
C TRP A 115 -9.05 -11.11 -0.90
N GLY A 116 -9.26 -11.86 0.18
CA GLY A 116 -9.26 -13.32 0.18
C GLY A 116 -7.95 -13.91 -0.36
N ASP A 117 -8.05 -14.82 -1.33
CA ASP A 117 -6.89 -15.48 -1.94
C ASP A 117 -5.93 -14.51 -2.64
N TYR A 118 -6.44 -13.41 -3.21
CA TYR A 118 -5.59 -12.41 -3.84
C TYR A 118 -4.75 -11.66 -2.78
N ALA A 119 -5.35 -11.30 -1.64
CA ALA A 119 -4.61 -10.71 -0.54
C ALA A 119 -3.56 -11.71 0.00
N ARG A 120 -3.94 -12.96 0.25
CA ARG A 120 -3.00 -14.02 0.67
C ARG A 120 -1.81 -14.16 -0.29
N ARG A 121 -2.06 -14.15 -1.60
CA ARG A 121 -1.02 -14.22 -2.62
C ARG A 121 -0.11 -12.99 -2.61
N ALA A 122 -0.65 -11.79 -2.43
CA ALA A 122 0.16 -10.58 -2.32
C ALA A 122 1.12 -10.62 -1.11
N PHE A 123 0.66 -11.13 0.04
CA PHE A 123 1.50 -11.31 1.22
C PHE A 123 2.49 -12.48 1.09
N GLU A 124 2.16 -13.52 0.33
CA GLU A 124 3.14 -14.54 -0.04
C GLU A 124 4.29 -13.93 -0.87
N LEU A 125 3.97 -13.08 -1.85
CA LEU A 125 4.98 -12.34 -2.62
C LEU A 125 5.79 -11.40 -1.74
N LEU A 126 5.17 -10.71 -0.78
CA LEU A 126 5.89 -9.92 0.23
C LEU A 126 6.96 -10.78 0.93
N SER A 127 6.61 -12.01 1.35
CA SER A 127 7.55 -12.93 2.01
C SER A 127 8.73 -13.33 1.11
N GLN A 128 8.52 -13.36 -0.20
CA GLN A 128 9.53 -13.70 -1.22
C GLN A 128 10.48 -12.54 -1.54
N GLY A 129 10.24 -11.33 -1.00
CA GLY A 129 11.14 -10.19 -1.15
C GLY A 129 10.57 -9.00 -1.93
N TYR A 130 9.32 -9.09 -2.42
CA TYR A 130 8.64 -7.94 -3.00
C TYR A 130 8.29 -6.92 -1.91
N SER A 131 8.21 -5.65 -2.28
CA SER A 131 7.64 -4.61 -1.42
C SER A 131 6.12 -4.54 -1.63
N LEU A 132 5.37 -4.13 -0.61
CA LEU A 132 3.92 -3.99 -0.67
C LEU A 132 3.50 -2.63 -0.14
N ALA A 133 2.62 -1.93 -0.84
CA ALA A 133 2.00 -0.71 -0.34
C ALA A 133 0.49 -0.79 -0.53
N SER A 134 -0.27 -0.59 0.56
CA SER A 134 -1.73 -0.73 0.54
C SER A 134 -2.43 0.29 1.43
N THR A 135 -3.74 0.44 1.22
CA THR A 135 -4.65 1.00 2.22
C THR A 135 -5.52 -0.09 2.85
N MET A 136 -6.08 0.18 4.04
CA MET A 136 -6.99 -0.72 4.75
C MET A 136 -7.97 0.09 5.63
N HIS A 137 -9.17 -0.45 5.87
CA HIS A 137 -10.11 0.08 6.86
C HIS A 137 -9.77 -0.47 8.24
N ALA A 138 -9.22 0.38 9.09
CA ALA A 138 -8.90 0.09 10.49
C ALA A 138 -8.52 1.40 11.20
N ASP A 139 -8.80 1.52 12.49
CA ASP A 139 -8.42 2.68 13.30
C ASP A 139 -7.07 2.48 14.04
N ARG A 140 -6.65 1.22 14.16
CA ARG A 140 -5.53 0.78 15.00
C ARG A 140 -4.71 -0.31 14.35
N VAL A 141 -3.49 -0.45 14.83
CA VAL A 141 -2.55 -1.49 14.37
C VAL A 141 -3.10 -2.88 14.69
N GLU A 142 -3.73 -3.06 15.86
CA GLU A 142 -4.29 -4.34 16.27
C GLU A 142 -5.40 -4.82 15.35
N GLU A 143 -6.23 -3.91 14.83
CA GLU A 143 -7.29 -4.23 13.87
C GLU A 143 -6.74 -4.62 12.50
N VAL A 144 -5.72 -3.91 12.02
CA VAL A 144 -5.01 -4.29 10.79
C VAL A 144 -4.47 -5.71 10.91
N LEU A 145 -3.78 -6.02 12.01
CA LEU A 145 -3.23 -7.37 12.23
C LEU A 145 -4.33 -8.42 12.39
N GLY A 146 -5.42 -8.09 13.10
CA GLY A 146 -6.58 -8.97 13.26
C GLY A 146 -7.23 -9.35 11.93
N GLN A 147 -7.38 -8.40 11.01
CA GLN A 147 -7.90 -8.66 9.66
C GLN A 147 -6.92 -9.51 8.84
N LEU A 148 -5.62 -9.22 8.88
CA LEU A 148 -4.61 -9.95 8.12
C LEU A 148 -4.46 -11.40 8.59
N GLU A 149 -4.32 -11.62 9.91
CA GLU A 149 -4.08 -12.95 10.47
C GLU A 149 -5.36 -13.74 10.69
N GLY A 150 -6.40 -13.09 11.22
CA GLY A 150 -7.66 -13.74 11.60
C GLY A 150 -8.60 -13.95 10.42
N GLU A 151 -8.95 -12.87 9.73
CA GLU A 151 -9.94 -12.94 8.64
C GLU A 151 -9.34 -13.48 7.34
N LEU A 152 -8.17 -12.96 6.94
CA LEU A 152 -7.49 -13.38 5.73
C LEU A 152 -6.64 -14.64 5.91
N GLY A 153 -6.36 -15.06 7.16
CA GLY A 153 -5.58 -16.26 7.43
C GLY A 153 -4.13 -16.16 6.94
N ILE A 154 -3.57 -14.95 6.85
CA ILE A 154 -2.19 -14.76 6.39
C ILE A 154 -1.23 -15.26 7.49
N PRO A 155 -0.31 -16.19 7.18
CA PRO A 155 0.65 -16.66 8.17
C PRO A 155 1.54 -15.52 8.69
N PRO A 156 1.88 -15.48 9.98
CA PRO A 156 2.79 -14.46 10.52
C PRO A 156 4.15 -14.39 9.82
N SER A 157 4.63 -15.53 9.28
CA SER A 157 5.85 -15.56 8.46
C SER A 157 5.77 -14.69 7.20
N HIS A 158 4.58 -14.54 6.61
CA HIS A 158 4.36 -13.70 5.44
C HIS A 158 4.27 -12.20 5.79
N LEU A 159 3.97 -11.88 7.06
CA LEU A 159 3.94 -10.50 7.55
C LEU A 159 5.32 -9.98 7.96
N SER A 160 6.34 -10.83 8.03
CA SER A 160 7.68 -10.51 8.52
C SER A 160 8.38 -9.32 7.83
N ARG A 161 7.96 -8.99 6.60
CA ARG A 161 8.49 -7.86 5.81
C ARG A 161 7.55 -6.65 5.76
N LEU A 162 6.38 -6.71 6.40
CA LEU A 162 5.54 -5.54 6.60
C LEU A 162 6.24 -4.60 7.59
N THR A 163 6.71 -3.45 7.10
CA THR A 163 7.59 -2.57 7.87
C THR A 163 6.80 -1.52 8.65
N PHE A 164 5.77 -0.94 8.04
CA PHE A 164 4.97 0.13 8.65
C PHE A 164 3.48 -0.16 8.54
N ILE A 165 2.77 0.07 9.64
CA ILE A 165 1.31 0.26 9.66
C ILE A 165 1.10 1.68 10.17
N VAL A 166 0.41 2.50 9.39
CA VAL A 166 0.22 3.94 9.65
C VAL A 166 -1.28 4.23 9.75
N PRO A 167 -1.87 4.16 10.96
CA PRO A 167 -3.23 4.63 11.18
C PRO A 167 -3.29 6.16 11.10
N LEU A 168 -4.21 6.69 10.30
CA LEU A 168 -4.53 8.12 10.23
C LEU A 168 -5.55 8.46 11.33
N LYS A 169 -5.39 9.63 11.95
CA LYS A 169 -6.29 10.18 12.97
C LYS A 169 -6.90 11.49 12.51
#